data_AF-W6T5B0-F1
#
_entry.id   AF-W6T5B0-F1
#
_cell.length_a   1.000
_cell.length_b   1.000
_cell.length_c   1.000
_cell.angle_alpha   90.00
_cell.angle_beta   90.00
_cell.angle_gamma   90.00
#
_symmetry.space_group_name_H-M   'P 1'
#
loop_
_entity.id
_entity.type
_entity.pdbx_description
1 polymer ?
#
loop_
_entity_poly.entity_id
_entity_poly.type
_entity_poly.pdbx_seq_one_letter_code
_entity_poly.pdbx_strand_id
1 'polypeptide(L)'
;MQLAEHKNHIIGEFTARRIDSELMIAIPAIAAVSAGARFTLYLKNDGTLQYQPVTFDDNPCTNGTYANLDFIMDLSELGNYGISN
;
A
#
# COMPACT_ATOMS: atom_id res chain seq x y z
N MET A 1 1.32 -31.00 -7.03
CA MET A 1 1.37 -29.56 -7.35
C MET A 1 2.77 -29.07 -7.08
N GLN A 2 3.48 -28.58 -8.09
CA GLN A 2 4.83 -28.04 -7.95
C GLN A 2 4.68 -26.53 -7.76
N LEU A 3 5.13 -26.01 -6.61
CA LEU A 3 5.24 -24.57 -6.38
C LEU A 3 6.32 -24.05 -7.34
N ALA A 4 5.96 -23.18 -8.27
CA ALA A 4 6.93 -22.56 -9.17
C ALA A 4 7.87 -21.68 -8.35
N GLU A 5 9.17 -22.05 -8.31
CA GLU A 5 10.21 -21.19 -7.75
C GLU A 5 10.29 -19.90 -8.57
N HIS A 6 9.86 -18.79 -7.97
CA HIS A 6 10.15 -17.47 -8.51
C HIS A 6 11.62 -17.16 -8.19
N LYS A 7 12.51 -17.57 -9.08
CA LYS A 7 13.93 -17.31 -8.94
C LYS A 7 14.18 -15.82 -9.07
N ASN A 8 14.86 -15.22 -8.09
CA ASN A 8 15.31 -13.84 -8.17
C ASN A 8 16.20 -13.69 -9.41
N HIS A 9 15.80 -12.82 -10.33
CA HIS A 9 16.56 -12.49 -11.53
C HIS A 9 16.30 -11.03 -11.92
N ILE A 10 17.22 -10.46 -12.70
CA ILE A 10 17.09 -9.11 -13.22
C ILE A 10 16.04 -9.14 -14.33
N ILE A 11 14.97 -8.36 -14.18
CA ILE A 11 13.88 -8.25 -15.18
C ILE A 11 14.10 -7.10 -16.19
N GLY A 12 15.15 -6.30 -15.99
CA GLY A 12 15.53 -5.19 -16.87
C GLY A 12 16.12 -4.00 -16.12
N GLU A 13 16.54 -3.00 -16.89
CA GLU A 13 16.98 -1.70 -16.38
C GLU A 13 15.94 -0.64 -16.75
N PHE A 14 15.56 0.19 -15.79
CA PHE A 14 14.52 1.19 -15.96
C PHE A 14 15.00 2.54 -15.46
N THR A 15 14.78 3.58 -16.27
CA THR A 15 15.17 4.95 -15.93
C THR A 15 13.99 5.70 -15.32
N ALA A 16 14.24 6.37 -14.20
CA ALA A 16 13.26 7.28 -13.62
C ALA A 16 13.01 8.46 -14.57
N ARG A 17 11.74 8.81 -14.75
CA ARG A 17 11.33 9.98 -15.55
C ARG A 17 10.60 10.99 -14.68
N ARG A 18 10.71 12.26 -15.04
CA ARG A 18 9.97 13.33 -14.37
C ARG A 18 8.54 13.37 -14.91
N ILE A 19 7.58 13.36 -13.99
CA ILE A 19 6.16 13.62 -14.27
C ILE A 19 5.76 14.71 -13.29
N ASP A 20 5.37 15.87 -13.83
CA ASP A 20 5.15 17.10 -13.07
C ASP A 20 6.35 17.44 -12.14
N SER A 21 6.13 17.46 -10.83
CA SER A 21 7.17 17.71 -9.82
C SER A 21 7.90 16.46 -9.33
N GLU A 22 7.49 15.27 -9.75
CA GLU A 22 7.92 14.00 -9.15
C GLU A 22 8.74 13.13 -10.10
N LEU A 23 9.48 12.17 -9.55
CA LEU A 23 10.20 11.15 -10.31
C LEU A 23 9.46 9.81 -10.20
N MET A 24 9.16 9.20 -11.34
CA MET A 24 8.47 7.92 -11.43
C MET A 24 9.31 6.89 -12.19
N ILE A 25 9.35 5.65 -11.69
CA ILE A 25 9.82 4.47 -12.42
C ILE A 25 8.58 3.66 -12.81
N ALA A 26 8.44 3.35 -14.10
CA ALA A 26 7.34 2.52 -14.57
C ALA A 26 7.62 1.03 -14.29
N ILE A 27 6.65 0.34 -13.71
CA ILE A 27 6.71 -1.11 -13.51
C ILE A 27 6.37 -1.79 -14.84
N PRO A 28 7.25 -2.63 -15.41
CA PRO A 28 6.97 -3.33 -16.66
C PRO A 28 5.89 -4.40 -16.46
N ALA A 29 5.09 -4.65 -17.51
CA ALA A 29 4.00 -5.64 -17.46
C ALA A 29 4.49 -7.06 -17.11
N ILE A 30 5.75 -7.40 -17.44
CA ILE A 30 6.38 -8.70 -17.09
C ILE A 30 6.45 -8.95 -15.58
N ALA A 31 6.43 -7.90 -14.74
CA ALA A 31 6.43 -8.03 -13.30
C ALA A 31 5.07 -8.47 -12.73
N ALA A 32 4.01 -8.52 -13.55
CA ALA A 32 2.66 -8.97 -13.18
C ALA A 32 2.07 -8.27 -11.95
N VAL A 33 2.44 -7.00 -11.71
CA VAL A 33 1.90 -6.19 -10.63
C VAL A 33 0.55 -5.60 -11.05
N SER A 34 -0.50 -5.88 -10.27
CA SER A 34 -1.84 -5.34 -10.50
C SER A 34 -1.91 -3.84 -10.20
N ALA A 35 -2.74 -3.11 -10.96
CA ALA A 35 -3.06 -1.72 -10.65
C ALA A 35 -3.67 -1.60 -9.24
N GLY A 36 -3.27 -0.56 -8.49
CA GLY A 36 -3.70 -0.37 -7.10
C GLY A 36 -2.88 -1.14 -6.06
N ALA A 37 -1.92 -2.00 -6.46
CA ALA A 37 -1.00 -2.62 -5.53
C ALA A 37 -0.17 -1.56 -4.77
N ARG A 38 -0.04 -1.73 -3.46
CA ARG A 38 0.69 -0.82 -2.58
C ARG A 38 2.07 -1.36 -2.25
N PHE A 39 3.04 -0.45 -2.21
CA PHE A 39 4.42 -0.75 -1.87
C PHE A 39 4.93 0.25 -0.84
N THR A 40 5.70 -0.24 0.13
CA THR A 40 6.52 0.60 0.99
C THR A 40 7.84 0.87 0.28
N LEU A 41 8.23 2.14 0.21
CA LEU A 41 9.51 2.58 -0.32
C LEU A 41 10.49 2.83 0.82
N TYR A 42 11.58 2.05 0.86
CA TYR A 42 12.67 2.21 1.80
C TYR A 42 13.85 2.88 1.13
N LEU A 43 14.32 3.99 1.71
CA LEU A 43 15.62 4.58 1.39
C LEU A 43 16.64 4.06 2.40
N LYS A 44 17.59 3.26 1.92
CA LYS A 44 18.70 2.78 2.74
C LYS A 44 19.75 3.87 2.91
N ASN A 45 20.58 3.75 3.94
CA ASN A 45 21.66 4.70 4.23
C ASN A 45 22.72 4.79 3.12
N ASP A 46 22.85 3.74 2.31
CA ASP A 46 23.74 3.71 1.14
C ASP A 46 23.13 4.40 -0.11
N GLY A 47 21.93 4.96 0.01
CA GLY A 47 21.19 5.60 -1.08
C GLY A 47 20.35 4.65 -1.93
N THR A 48 20.35 3.34 -1.64
CA THR A 48 19.55 2.35 -2.36
C THR A 48 18.07 2.53 -2.05
N LEU A 49 17.24 2.59 -3.10
CA LEU A 49 15.79 2.52 -2.99
C LEU A 49 15.32 1.06 -3.11
N GLN A 50 14.53 0.61 -2.14
CA GLN A 50 13.93 -0.72 -2.14
C GLN A 50 12.41 -0.60 -2.00
N TYR A 51 11.69 -1.22 -2.94
CA TYR A 51 10.23 -1.36 -2.89
C TYR A 51 9.87 -2.71 -2.28
N GLN A 52 8.98 -2.73 -1.30
CA GLN A 52 8.44 -3.95 -0.70
C GLN A 52 6.91 -3.94 -0.79
N PRO A 53 6.26 -5.02 -1.27
CA PRO A 53 4.80 -5.10 -1.26
C PRO A 53 4.26 -4.91 0.16
N VAL A 54 3.19 -4.14 0.29
CA VAL A 54 2.43 -4.06 1.55
C VAL A 54 1.60 -5.32 1.66
N THR A 55 2.05 -6.28 2.48
CA THR A 55 1.35 -7.55 2.71
C THR A 55 0.41 -7.52 3.91
N PHE A 56 0.53 -6.49 4.74
CA PHE A 56 -0.29 -6.29 5.92
C PHE A 56 -0.59 -4.80 6.03
N ASP A 57 -1.87 -4.46 6.03
CA ASP A 57 -2.33 -3.09 6.19
C ASP A 57 -2.95 -2.96 7.58
N ASP A 58 -2.15 -2.47 8.52
CA ASP A 58 -2.59 -2.21 9.90
C ASP A 58 -3.37 -0.90 10.04
N ASN A 59 -3.40 -0.08 8.98
CA ASN A 59 -4.12 1.17 9.03
C ASN A 59 -5.63 0.90 8.86
N PRO A 60 -6.43 1.11 9.92
CA PRO A 60 -7.86 0.79 9.91
C PRO A 60 -8.65 1.61 8.86
N CYS A 61 -8.08 2.75 8.42
CA CYS A 61 -8.65 3.60 7.37
C CYS A 61 -8.47 3.04 5.96
N THR A 62 -7.48 2.17 5.72
CA THR A 62 -7.17 1.64 4.38
C THR A 62 -7.31 0.13 4.26
N ASN A 63 -7.43 -0.57 5.39
CA ASN A 63 -7.53 -2.03 5.44
C ASN A 63 -8.98 -2.56 5.51
N GLY A 64 -9.96 -1.65 5.52
CA GLY A 64 -11.38 -1.97 5.57
C GLY A 64 -11.97 -2.14 6.98
N THR A 65 -11.20 -2.03 8.06
CA THR A 65 -11.72 -2.08 9.44
C THR A 65 -12.80 -1.03 9.69
N TYR A 66 -12.65 0.16 9.13
CA TYR A 66 -13.64 1.24 9.22
C TYR A 66 -14.54 1.37 7.99
N ALA A 67 -14.54 0.40 7.06
CA ALA A 67 -15.37 0.48 5.87
C ALA A 67 -16.88 0.47 6.19
N ASN A 68 -17.24 -0.13 7.34
CA ASN A 68 -18.63 -0.27 7.79
C ASN A 68 -18.79 0.27 9.21
N LEU A 69 -18.44 1.53 9.44
CA LEU A 69 -18.79 2.21 10.70
C LEU A 69 -20.29 2.55 10.69
N ASP A 70 -21.02 2.02 11.67
CA ASP A 70 -22.41 2.40 11.93
C ASP A 70 -22.45 3.38 13.10
N PHE A 71 -22.27 4.66 12.77
CA PHE A 71 -22.22 5.73 13.75
C PHE A 71 -23.47 5.81 14.63
N ILE A 72 -24.63 5.32 14.19
CA ILE A 72 -25.86 5.34 14.99
C ILE A 72 -25.80 4.28 16.09
N MET A 73 -25.35 3.08 15.74
CA MET A 73 -25.12 2.00 16.72
C MET A 73 -24.01 2.41 17.69
N ASP A 74 -22.89 2.94 17.19
CA ASP A 74 -21.75 3.36 18.02
C ASP A 74 -22.15 4.45 19.02
N LEU A 75 -22.98 5.43 18.61
CA LEU A 75 -23.51 6.46 19.52
C LEU A 75 -24.44 5.89 20.61
N SER A 76 -25.16 4.80 20.30
CA SER A 76 -26.03 4.14 21.27
C SER A 76 -25.25 3.31 22.30
N GLU A 77 -24.08 2.78 21.93
CA GLU A 77 -23.20 2.00 22.82
C GLU A 77 -22.25 2.87 23.64
N LEU A 78 -21.60 3.84 23.00
CA LEU A 78 -20.58 4.69 23.63
C LEU A 78 -21.18 5.91 24.34
N GLY A 79 -22.44 6.24 24.06
CA GLY A 79 -23.12 7.41 24.58
C GLY A 79 -22.87 8.66 23.74
N ASN A 80 -23.89 9.51 23.67
CA ASN A 80 -23.83 10.78 22.95
C ASN A 80 -23.48 11.93 23.90
N TYR A 81 -22.20 12.31 23.91
CA TYR A 81 -21.68 13.37 24.79
C TYR A 81 -21.90 14.79 24.25
N GLY A 82 -22.48 14.94 23.05
CA GLY A 82 -22.83 16.23 22.47
C GLY A 82 -24.19 16.77 22.93
N ILE A 83 -24.95 15.99 23.71
CA ILE A 83 -26.30 16.34 24.21
C ILE A 83 -26.33 16.64 25.71
N SER A 84 -25.17 16.84 26.36
CA SER A 84 -25.15 17.28 27.76
C SER A 84 -25.76 18.68 27.88
N ASN A 85 -26.91 18.78 28.56
CA ASN A 85 -27.53 20.03 29.01
C ASN A 85 -26.64 20.77 30.02
#